data_AF-A0A328PX96-F1
#
_entry.id   AF-A0A328PX96-F1
#
_cell.length_a   1.000
_cell.length_b   1.000
_cell.length_c   1.000
_cell.angle_alpha   90.00
_cell.angle_beta   90.00
_cell.angle_gamma   90.00
#
_symmetry.space_group_name_H-M   'P 1'
#
loop_
_entity.id
_entity.type
_entity.pdbx_description
1 polymer ?
#
loop_
_entity_poly.entity_id
_entity_poly.type
_entity_poly.pdbx_seq_one_letter_code
_entity_poly.pdbx_strand_id
1 'polypeptide(L)'
;MKDLNKKNLKEFIENYVNLDASQKKILEKFIMNYGRYYDLKDIPKEFTPKVPKEINPFVKKYTLKRKPSAVSFYVFEGEEREELVEISNNF
;
A
#
# COMPACT_ATOMS: atom_id res chain seq x y z
N MET A 1 -11.89 12.81 1.89
CA MET A 1 -10.62 12.31 1.31
C MET A 1 -10.12 13.44 0.43
N LYS A 2 -8.85 13.88 0.52
CA LYS A 2 -8.33 14.80 -0.50
C LYS A 2 -8.16 13.97 -1.76
N ASP A 3 -8.66 14.45 -2.89
CA ASP A 3 -8.52 13.73 -4.15
C ASP A 3 -7.03 13.54 -4.46
N LEU A 4 -6.72 12.36 -5.01
CA LEU A 4 -5.38 12.06 -5.46
C LEU A 4 -4.97 13.10 -6.50
N ASN A 5 -3.78 13.67 -6.38
CA ASN A 5 -3.25 14.57 -7.40
C ASN A 5 -3.27 13.84 -8.76
N LYS A 6 -3.83 14.46 -9.80
CA LYS A 6 -3.90 13.90 -11.17
C LYS A 6 -2.53 13.43 -11.68
N LYS A 7 -1.45 14.14 -11.32
CA LYS A 7 -0.07 13.74 -11.66
C LYS A 7 0.28 12.39 -11.04
N ASN A 8 0.01 12.23 -9.74
CA ASN A 8 0.30 11.00 -9.02
C ASN A 8 -0.61 9.86 -9.53
N LEU A 9 -1.89 10.13 -9.84
CA LEU A 9 -2.77 9.11 -10.44
C LEU A 9 -2.23 8.59 -11.78
N LYS A 10 -1.79 9.50 -12.65
CA LYS A 10 -1.20 9.14 -13.94
C LYS A 10 0.06 8.28 -13.75
N GLU A 11 0.97 8.72 -12.88
CA GLU A 11 2.19 7.99 -12.54
C GLU A 11 1.89 6.59 -11.96
N PHE A 12 0.89 6.47 -11.09
CA PHE A 12 0.44 5.18 -10.58
C PHE A 12 0.03 4.23 -11.71
N ILE A 13 -0.79 4.71 -12.66
CA ILE A 13 -1.28 3.89 -13.77
C ILE A 13 -0.11 3.48 -14.67
N GLU A 14 0.81 4.39 -14.99
CA GLU A 14 1.99 4.10 -15.80
C GLU A 14 2.89 3.05 -15.14
N ASN A 15 3.22 3.22 -13.86
CA ASN A 15 4.02 2.27 -13.09
C ASN A 15 3.32 0.92 -12.95
N TYR A 16 2.01 0.92 -12.70
CA TYR A 16 1.20 -0.29 -12.61
C TYR A 16 1.17 -1.09 -13.91
N VAL A 17 0.99 -0.44 -15.05
CA VAL A 17 0.96 -1.12 -16.37
C VAL A 17 2.27 -1.83 -16.66
N ASN A 18 3.40 -1.23 -16.26
CA ASN A 18 4.75 -1.74 -16.48
C ASN A 18 5.16 -2.90 -15.56
N LEU A 19 4.41 -3.19 -14.49
CA LEU A 19 4.66 -4.35 -13.64
C LEU A 19 4.40 -5.67 -14.38
N ASP A 20 5.19 -6.69 -14.06
CA ASP A 20 4.91 -8.05 -14.50
C ASP A 20 3.70 -8.66 -13.78
N ALA A 21 3.31 -9.87 -14.19
CA ALA A 21 2.14 -10.55 -13.65
C ALA A 21 2.28 -10.97 -12.18
N SER A 22 3.50 -11.26 -11.70
CA SER A 22 3.76 -11.58 -10.29
C SER A 22 3.63 -10.32 -9.44
N GLN A 23 4.32 -9.26 -9.86
CA GLN A 23 4.32 -7.98 -9.17
C GLN A 23 2.91 -7.38 -9.06
N LYS A 24 2.11 -7.48 -10.14
CA LYS A 24 0.70 -7.06 -10.12
C LYS A 24 -0.10 -7.79 -9.05
N LYS A 25 0.07 -9.12 -8.90
CA LYS A 25 -0.64 -9.89 -7.87
C LYS A 25 -0.29 -9.42 -6.46
N ILE A 26 0.98 -9.11 -6.19
CA ILE A 26 1.41 -8.60 -4.88
C ILE A 26 0.76 -7.24 -4.59
N LEU A 27 0.83 -6.31 -5.54
CA LEU A 27 0.24 -4.99 -5.38
C LEU A 27 -1.30 -5.03 -5.27
N GLU A 28 -1.97 -5.85 -6.08
CA GLU A 28 -3.42 -6.07 -6.01
C GLU A 28 -3.83 -6.65 -4.65
N LYS A 29 -3.08 -7.63 -4.13
CA LYS A 29 -3.31 -8.17 -2.78
C LYS A 29 -3.19 -7.09 -1.71
N PHE A 30 -2.23 -6.17 -1.83
CA PHE A 30 -2.09 -5.04 -0.92
C PHE A 30 -3.31 -4.11 -1.00
N ILE A 31 -3.74 -3.75 -2.22
CA ILE A 31 -4.89 -2.86 -2.47
C ILE A 31 -6.19 -3.50 -1.95
N MET A 32 -6.40 -4.79 -2.19
CA MET A 32 -7.56 -5.53 -1.72
C MET A 32 -7.64 -5.54 -0.19
N ASN A 33 -6.52 -5.84 0.49
CA ASN A 33 -6.47 -5.77 1.94
C ASN A 33 -6.66 -4.34 2.45
N TYR A 34 -6.11 -3.34 1.75
CA TYR A 34 -6.29 -1.93 2.12
C TYR A 34 -7.78 -1.55 2.07
N GLY A 35 -8.50 -1.99 1.03
CA GLY A 35 -9.95 -1.85 0.93
C GLY A 35 -10.69 -2.54 2.08
N ARG A 36 -10.35 -3.80 2.38
CA ARG A 36 -10.94 -4.57 3.49
C ARG A 36 -10.80 -3.86 4.84
N TYR A 37 -9.67 -3.18 5.07
CA TYR A 37 -9.38 -2.49 6.33
C TYR A 37 -9.65 -0.98 6.29
N TYR A 38 -10.23 -0.45 5.22
CA TYR A 38 -10.30 0.99 4.98
C TYR A 38 -11.11 1.75 6.05
N ASP A 39 -12.21 1.16 6.52
CA ASP A 39 -13.12 1.73 7.51
C ASP A 39 -12.99 1.10 8.88
N LEU A 40 -11.84 0.48 9.13
CA LEU A 40 -11.58 -0.22 10.37
C LEU A 40 -11.31 0.79 11.50
N LYS A 41 -12.33 0.97 12.35
CA LYS A 41 -12.38 2.01 13.41
C LYS A 41 -11.98 1.48 14.79
N ASP A 42 -12.21 0.18 15.05
CA ASP A 42 -12.26 -0.38 16.40
C ASP A 42 -11.00 -1.14 16.84
N ILE A 43 -9.90 -1.08 16.09
CA ILE A 43 -8.61 -1.63 16.57
C ILE A 43 -8.04 -0.67 17.62
N PRO A 44 -7.78 -1.17 18.86
CA PRO A 44 -7.11 -0.37 19.88
C PRO A 44 -5.76 0.14 19.38
N LYS A 45 -5.36 1.33 19.82
CA LYS A 45 -4.14 1.98 19.31
C LYS A 45 -2.90 1.15 19.58
N GLU A 46 -2.92 0.38 20.67
CA GLU A 46 -1.88 -0.53 21.13
C GLU A 46 -1.61 -1.66 20.13
N PHE A 47 -2.65 -2.11 19.42
CA PHE A 47 -2.56 -3.17 18.40
C PHE A 47 -2.49 -2.62 16.98
N THR A 48 -2.51 -1.30 16.79
CA THR A 48 -2.43 -0.70 15.47
C THR A 48 -0.96 -0.63 15.05
N PRO A 49 -0.53 -1.41 14.04
CA PRO A 49 0.84 -1.31 13.56
C PRO A 49 1.11 0.09 12.98
N LYS A 50 2.36 0.55 13.11
CA LYS A 50 2.83 1.75 12.42
C LYS A 50 3.11 1.41 10.96
N VAL A 51 2.88 2.37 10.07
CA VAL A 51 3.32 2.25 8.66
C VAL A 51 4.84 2.08 8.66
N PRO A 52 5.36 0.99 8.06
CA PRO A 52 6.80 0.76 7.91
C PRO A 52 7.49 1.91 7.17
N LYS A 53 8.77 2.16 7.46
CA LYS A 53 9.51 3.29 6.85
C LYS A 53 9.67 3.11 5.34
N GLU A 54 9.81 1.85 4.93
CA GLU A 54 10.03 1.36 3.58
C GLU A 54 8.90 1.78 2.64
N ILE A 55 7.63 1.58 3.05
CA ILE A 55 6.46 1.94 2.23
C ILE A 55 5.86 3.32 2.56
N ASN A 56 6.40 4.01 3.56
CA ASN A 56 5.86 5.32 3.97
C ASN A 56 5.92 6.40 2.85
N PRO A 57 6.93 6.43 1.96
CA PRO A 57 6.91 7.31 0.80
C PRO A 57 5.71 7.06 -0.11
N PHE A 58 5.46 5.78 -0.47
CA PHE A 58 4.31 5.36 -1.27
C PHE A 58 2.98 5.77 -0.61
N VAL A 59 2.80 5.46 0.68
CA VAL A 59 1.60 5.81 1.46
C VAL A 59 1.34 7.32 1.45
N LYS A 60 2.39 8.14 1.59
CA LYS A 60 2.26 9.61 1.55
C LYS A 60 1.96 10.12 0.15
N LYS A 61 2.71 9.66 -0.86
CA LYS A 61 2.57 10.07 -2.27
C LYS A 61 1.14 9.86 -2.77
N TYR A 62 0.55 8.73 -2.40
CA TYR A 62 -0.82 8.37 -2.79
C TYR A 62 -1.89 8.70 -1.75
N THR A 63 -1.55 9.50 -0.73
CA THR A 63 -2.49 9.99 0.29
C THR A 63 -3.32 8.87 0.94
N LEU A 64 -2.71 7.69 1.13
CA LEU A 64 -3.38 6.53 1.71
C LEU A 64 -3.58 6.71 3.22
N LYS A 65 -4.68 6.16 3.75
CA LYS A 65 -4.93 6.15 5.19
C LYS A 65 -3.86 5.28 5.88
N ARG A 66 -3.19 5.84 6.89
CA ARG A 66 -2.06 5.16 7.56
C ARG A 66 -2.42 3.81 8.18
N LYS A 67 -3.56 3.72 8.89
CA LYS A 67 -4.00 2.48 9.56
C LYS A 67 -4.19 1.31 8.59
N PRO A 68 -5.05 1.39 7.56
CA PRO A 68 -5.21 0.30 6.61
C PRO A 68 -3.91 0.02 5.86
N SER A 69 -3.11 1.02 5.48
CA SER A 69 -1.81 0.75 4.84
C SER A 69 -0.88 -0.09 5.71
N ALA A 70 -0.82 0.19 7.02
CA ALA A 70 0.02 -0.59 7.92
C ALA A 70 -0.51 -2.02 8.06
N VAL A 71 -1.80 -2.20 8.35
CA VAL A 71 -2.38 -3.54 8.50
C VAL A 71 -2.23 -4.36 7.21
N SER A 72 -2.50 -3.77 6.05
CA SER A 72 -2.33 -4.43 4.76
C SER A 72 -0.91 -4.86 4.47
N PHE A 73 0.08 -4.09 4.90
CA PHE A 73 1.49 -4.47 4.77
C PHE A 73 1.84 -5.68 5.63
N TYR A 74 1.36 -5.74 6.88
CA TYR A 74 1.70 -6.83 7.80
C TYR A 74 0.95 -8.15 7.51
N VAL A 75 0.02 -8.17 6.56
CA VAL A 75 -0.55 -9.41 6.00
C VAL A 75 0.48 -10.20 5.17
N PHE A 76 1.47 -9.52 4.61
CA PHE A 76 2.55 -10.14 3.83
C PHE A 76 3.63 -10.68 4.77
N GLU A 77 4.21 -11.83 4.44
CA GLU A 77 5.26 -12.49 5.22
C GLU A 77 6.46 -12.85 4.32
N GLY A 78 7.66 -12.88 4.92
CA GLY A 78 8.89 -13.30 4.23
C GLY A 78 9.16 -12.55 2.91
N GLU A 79 9.53 -13.31 1.89
CA GLU A 79 9.85 -12.82 0.53
C GLU A 79 8.71 -11.98 -0.08
N GLU A 80 7.45 -12.33 0.20
CA GLU A 80 6.29 -11.61 -0.33
C GLU A 80 6.23 -10.15 0.18
N ARG A 81 6.73 -9.92 1.41
CA ARG A 81 6.82 -8.58 1.98
C ARG A 81 7.97 -7.78 1.36
N GLU A 82 9.09 -8.44 1.09
CA GLU A 82 10.24 -7.82 0.43
C GLU A 82 9.88 -7.38 -0.98
N GLU A 83 9.18 -8.23 -1.73
CA GLU A 83 8.68 -7.90 -3.07
C GLU A 83 7.72 -6.70 -3.05
N LEU A 84 6.81 -6.61 -2.06
CA LEU A 84 5.96 -5.44 -1.90
C LEU A 84 6.75 -4.16 -1.65
N VAL A 85 7.85 -4.22 -0.89
CA VAL A 85 8.74 -3.06 -0.65
C VAL A 85 9.39 -2.63 -1.96
N GLU A 86 9.93 -3.57 -2.74
CA GLU A 86 10.56 -3.28 -4.04
C GLU A 86 9.56 -2.66 -5.01
N ILE A 87 8.38 -3.25 -5.14
CA ILE A 87 7.29 -2.71 -5.96
C ILE A 87 6.95 -1.31 -5.50
N SER A 88 6.74 -1.08 -4.19
CA SER A 88 6.36 0.23 -3.65
C SER A 88 7.40 1.33 -3.92
N ASN A 89 8.68 0.97 -4.07
CA ASN A 89 9.76 1.91 -4.39
C ASN A 89 9.77 2.33 -5.88
N ASN A 90 9.12 1.56 -6.75
CA ASN A 90 8.94 1.90 -8.16
C ASN A 90 7.81 2.91 -8.40
N PHE A 91 7.09 3.32 -7.35
CA PHE A 91 5.89 4.15 -7.45
C PHE A 91 6.05 5.60 -7.04
#